data_AF-A0A838L079-F1
#
_entry.id   AF-A0A838L079-F1
#
_cell.length_a   1.000
_cell.length_b   1.000
_cell.length_c   1.000
_cell.angle_alpha   90.00
_cell.angle_beta   90.00
_cell.angle_gamma   90.00
#
_symmetry.space_group_name_H-M   'P 1'
#
loop_
_entity.id
_entity.type
_entity.pdbx_description
1 polymer ?
#
loop_
_entity_poly.entity_id
_entity_poly.type
_entity_poly.pdbx_seq_one_letter_code
_entity_poly.pdbx_strand_id
1 'polypeptide(L)'
;MRELDRFLNILLDEIAAADGWTVEDLVSLGRIRNTPNKLEAICHHMNIEAKHGARLRALGRCRDALFHCSGVVRRGDRRHTTTLTLGWPSDTAEGVPPVLDLGERLSVSQADLAWICAFYLSIGENLLRPV
;
A
#
# COMPACT_ATOMS: atom_id res chain seq x y z
N MET A 1 -6.22 -10.32 0.36
CA MET A 1 -5.45 -9.06 0.14
C MET A 1 -6.19 -7.84 0.70
N ARG A 2 -7.52 -7.75 0.57
CA ARG A 2 -8.31 -6.65 1.18
C ARG A 2 -8.24 -6.67 2.71
N GLU A 3 -8.10 -7.86 3.26
CA GLU A 3 -8.00 -8.16 4.68
C GLU A 3 -6.67 -7.64 5.25
N LEU A 4 -5.56 -7.80 4.52
CA LEU A 4 -4.25 -7.28 4.93
C LEU A 4 -4.23 -5.75 4.97
N ASP A 5 -4.75 -5.10 3.92
CA ASP A 5 -4.84 -3.64 3.85
C ASP A 5 -5.77 -3.06 4.93
N ARG A 6 -6.92 -3.72 5.18
CA ARG A 6 -7.84 -3.34 6.24
C ARG A 6 -7.24 -3.57 7.62
N PHE A 7 -6.54 -4.68 7.83
CA PHE A 7 -5.90 -4.98 9.10
C PHE A 7 -4.78 -3.98 9.39
N LEU A 8 -3.95 -3.66 8.39
CA LEU A 8 -2.95 -2.59 8.50
C LEU A 8 -3.61 -1.26 8.87
N ASN A 9 -4.73 -0.89 8.24
CA ASN A 9 -5.44 0.35 8.55
C ASN A 9 -5.86 0.47 10.03
N ILE A 10 -6.23 -0.65 10.67
CA ILE A 10 -6.60 -0.73 12.08
C ILE A 10 -5.36 -0.67 12.96
N LEU A 11 -4.31 -1.44 12.63
CA LEU A 11 -3.05 -1.44 13.38
C LEU A 11 -2.41 -0.05 13.43
N LEU A 12 -2.56 0.74 12.37
CA LEU A 12 -2.10 2.13 12.32
C LEU A 12 -2.80 3.04 13.35
N ASP A 13 -4.07 2.80 13.65
CA ASP A 13 -4.78 3.54 14.70
C ASP A 13 -4.22 3.18 16.09
N GLU A 14 -3.94 1.89 16.32
CA GLU A 14 -3.35 1.40 17.57
C GLU A 14 -1.92 1.92 17.78
N ILE A 15 -1.12 2.00 16.71
CA ILE A 15 0.25 2.55 16.76
C ILE A 15 0.21 4.03 17.16
N ALA A 16 -0.66 4.83 16.52
CA ALA A 16 -0.81 6.25 16.87
C ALA A 16 -1.28 6.44 18.33
N ALA A 17 -2.19 5.59 18.80
CA ALA A 17 -2.63 5.62 20.19
C ALA A 17 -1.49 5.28 21.17
N ALA A 18 -0.67 4.28 20.85
CA ALA A 18 0.48 3.86 21.66
C ALA A 18 1.62 4.91 21.66
N ASP A 19 1.78 5.65 20.57
CA ASP A 19 2.74 6.76 20.42
C ASP A 19 2.34 8.03 21.20
N GLY A 20 1.15 8.05 21.80
CA GLY A 20 0.71 9.12 22.69
C GLY A 20 0.06 10.31 21.98
N TRP A 21 -0.50 10.09 20.79
CA TRP A 21 -1.19 11.14 20.04
C TRP A 21 -2.38 11.72 20.81
N THR A 22 -2.70 12.98 20.53
CA THR A 22 -3.85 13.63 21.18
C THR A 22 -5.18 13.00 20.70
N VAL A 23 -6.22 13.16 21.51
CA VAL A 23 -7.57 12.67 21.15
C VAL A 23 -8.06 13.29 19.83
N GLU A 24 -7.75 14.56 19.58
CA GLU A 24 -8.14 15.25 18.34
C GLU A 24 -7.41 14.68 17.11
N ASP A 25 -6.12 14.38 17.26
CA ASP A 25 -5.32 13.78 16.19
C ASP A 25 -5.81 12.36 15.87
N LEU A 26 -6.12 11.56 16.89
CA LEU A 26 -6.68 10.21 16.72
C LEU A 26 -8.03 10.22 16.02
N VAL A 27 -8.93 11.16 16.35
CA VAL A 27 -10.22 11.32 15.65
C VAL A 27 -10.00 11.69 14.19
N SER A 28 -9.06 12.59 13.92
CA SER A 28 -8.72 13.00 12.55
C SER A 28 -8.12 11.85 11.74
N LEU A 29 -7.22 11.08 12.35
CA LEU A 29 -6.60 9.90 11.77
C LEU A 29 -7.63 8.79 11.46
N GLY A 30 -8.56 8.52 12.39
CA GLY A 30 -9.62 7.51 12.23
C GLY A 30 -10.60 7.80 11.07
N ARG A 31 -10.67 9.06 10.61
CA ARG A 31 -11.45 9.45 9.40
C ARG A 31 -10.74 9.04 8.11
N ILE A 32 -9.43 8.81 8.13
CA ILE A 32 -8.65 8.42 6.95
C ILE A 32 -8.85 6.93 6.67
N ARG A 33 -9.80 6.60 5.80
CA ARG A 33 -10.08 5.21 5.39
C ARG A 33 -9.06 4.64 4.40
N ASN A 34 -8.25 5.50 3.79
CA ASN A 34 -7.23 5.10 2.82
C ASN A 34 -5.93 4.77 3.55
N THR A 35 -5.57 3.48 3.62
CA THR A 35 -4.36 3.00 4.32
C THR A 35 -3.07 3.68 3.86
N PRO A 36 -2.76 3.84 2.55
CA PRO A 36 -1.59 4.60 2.13
C PRO A 36 -1.54 6.02 2.72
N ASN A 37 -2.65 6.78 2.66
CA ASN A 37 -2.70 8.14 3.19
C ASN A 37 -2.57 8.17 4.71
N LYS A 38 -3.17 7.19 5.41
CA LYS A 38 -3.06 7.07 6.87
C LYS A 38 -1.62 6.78 7.28
N LEU A 39 -0.95 5.86 6.59
CA LEU A 39 0.44 5.53 6.83
C LEU A 39 1.35 6.75 6.59
N GLU A 40 1.12 7.50 5.51
CA GLU A 40 1.88 8.73 5.24
C GLU A 40 1.72 9.77 6.37
N ALA A 41 0.51 9.94 6.92
CA ALA A 41 0.26 10.84 8.04
C ALA A 41 1.03 10.41 9.30
N ILE A 42 1.02 9.11 9.62
CA ILE A 42 1.76 8.56 10.76
C ILE A 42 3.26 8.71 10.58
N CYS A 43 3.80 8.31 9.43
CA CYS A 43 5.23 8.44 9.14
C CYS A 43 5.68 9.91 9.22
N HIS A 44 4.89 10.85 8.71
CA HIS A 44 5.18 12.27 8.82
C HIS A 44 5.23 12.75 10.28
N HIS A 45 4.24 12.34 11.09
CA HIS A 45 4.18 12.74 12.51
C HIS A 45 5.34 12.15 13.32
N MET A 46 5.66 10.87 13.11
CA MET A 46 6.74 10.16 13.81
C MET A 46 8.14 10.46 13.22
N ASN A 47 8.23 11.37 12.24
CA ASN A 47 9.48 11.70 11.52
C ASN A 47 10.19 10.48 10.90
N ILE A 48 9.41 9.51 10.39
CA ILE A 48 9.90 8.31 9.71
C ILE A 48 9.99 8.61 8.21
N GLU A 49 11.21 8.57 7.65
CA GLU A 49 11.41 8.63 6.21
C GLU A 49 11.02 7.31 5.53
N ALA A 50 9.75 7.17 5.19
CA ALA A 50 9.21 5.99 4.54
C ALA A 50 8.46 6.32 3.24
N LYS A 51 8.94 5.79 2.11
CA LYS A 51 8.32 5.97 0.77
C LYS A 51 7.36 4.83 0.42
N HIS A 52 6.52 4.39 1.38
CA HIS A 52 5.62 3.25 1.22
C HIS A 52 4.33 3.59 0.44
N GLY A 53 3.89 4.84 0.49
CA GLY A 53 2.54 5.21 0.03
C GLY A 53 2.30 5.02 -1.47
N ALA A 54 3.28 5.33 -2.33
CA ALA A 54 3.15 5.09 -3.77
C ALA A 54 2.92 3.60 -4.08
N ARG A 55 3.62 2.72 -3.36
CA ARG A 55 3.57 1.28 -3.56
C ARG A 55 2.30 0.65 -2.98
N LEU A 56 1.85 1.08 -1.79
CA LEU A 56 0.55 0.68 -1.25
C LEU A 56 -0.61 1.10 -2.18
N ARG A 57 -0.54 2.29 -2.78
CA ARG A 57 -1.53 2.74 -3.77
C ARG A 57 -1.55 1.83 -5.01
N ALA A 58 -0.38 1.44 -5.52
CA ALA A 58 -0.27 0.51 -6.64
C ALA A 58 -0.83 -0.88 -6.28
N LEU A 59 -0.50 -1.42 -5.10
CA LEU A 59 -1.06 -2.67 -4.57
C LEU A 59 -2.59 -2.62 -4.45
N GLY A 60 -3.14 -1.51 -3.96
CA GLY A 60 -4.58 -1.28 -3.87
C GLY A 60 -5.25 -1.37 -5.24
N ARG A 61 -4.66 -0.76 -6.27
CA ARG A 61 -5.21 -0.84 -7.64
C ARG A 61 -5.08 -2.23 -8.25
N CYS A 62 -3.96 -2.92 -8.02
CA CYS A 62 -3.79 -4.32 -8.43
C CYS A 62 -4.86 -5.23 -7.80
N ARG A 63 -5.12 -5.04 -6.50
CA ARG A 63 -6.20 -5.74 -5.78
C ARG A 63 -7.56 -5.45 -6.43
N ASP A 64 -7.86 -4.19 -6.72
CA ASP A 64 -9.15 -3.81 -7.29
C ASP A 64 -9.33 -4.42 -8.70
N ALA A 65 -8.26 -4.51 -9.51
CA ALA A 65 -8.29 -5.18 -10.81
C ALA A 65 -8.53 -6.70 -10.68
N LEU A 66 -7.87 -7.36 -9.73
CA LEU A 66 -8.09 -8.78 -9.42
C LEU A 66 -9.52 -9.04 -8.98
N PHE A 67 -10.08 -8.19 -8.12
CA PHE A 67 -11.38 -8.41 -7.51
C PHE A 67 -12.55 -8.02 -8.42
N HIS A 68 -12.52 -6.83 -9.03
CA HIS A 68 -13.63 -6.30 -9.81
C HIS A 68 -13.55 -6.63 -11.31
N CYS A 69 -12.36 -6.90 -11.82
CA CYS A 69 -12.11 -7.10 -13.25
C CYS A 69 -11.55 -8.49 -13.57
N SER A 70 -11.61 -9.43 -12.61
CA SER A 70 -11.09 -10.80 -12.74
C SER A 70 -9.62 -10.86 -13.20
N GLY A 71 -8.84 -9.85 -12.76
CA GLY A 71 -7.43 -9.69 -13.09
C GLY A 71 -7.15 -9.01 -14.43
N VAL A 72 -8.16 -8.59 -15.19
CA VAL A 72 -7.94 -7.82 -16.44
C VAL A 72 -7.83 -6.34 -16.12
N VAL A 73 -6.80 -5.67 -16.64
CA VAL A 73 -6.60 -4.24 -16.45
C VAL A 73 -7.63 -3.46 -17.27
N ARG A 74 -8.60 -2.84 -16.58
CA ARG A 74 -9.65 -2.03 -17.23
C ARG A 74 -9.50 -0.52 -17.01
N ARG A 75 -8.55 -0.12 -16.16
CA ARG A 75 -8.30 1.27 -15.80
C ARG A 75 -6.83 1.43 -15.43
N GLY A 76 -6.21 2.49 -15.92
CA GLY A 76 -4.85 2.84 -15.50
C GLY A 76 -4.80 3.54 -14.14
N ASP A 77 -3.60 3.88 -13.69
CA ASP A 77 -3.34 4.44 -12.36
C ASP A 77 -4.09 5.74 -12.06
N ARG A 78 -4.27 6.59 -13.08
CA ARG A 78 -4.93 7.89 -13.01
C ARG A 78 -6.03 8.00 -14.06
N ARG A 79 -6.84 9.06 -13.95
CA ARG A 79 -7.79 9.40 -15.01
C ARG A 79 -6.99 9.69 -16.28
N HIS A 80 -7.41 9.10 -17.41
CA HIS A 80 -6.77 9.22 -18.73
C HIS A 80 -5.42 8.50 -18.94
N THR A 81 -4.91 7.75 -17.96
CA THR A 81 -3.74 6.88 -18.19
C THR A 81 -4.16 5.49 -18.66
N THR A 82 -3.40 4.91 -19.58
CA THR A 82 -3.63 3.58 -20.16
C THR A 82 -2.81 2.46 -19.50
N THR A 83 -1.99 2.80 -18.51
CA THR A 83 -1.13 1.85 -17.80
C THR A 83 -1.50 1.73 -16.33
N LEU A 84 -1.38 0.52 -15.80
CA LEU A 84 -1.49 0.17 -14.38
C LEU A 84 -0.11 -0.22 -13.86
N THR A 85 0.40 0.51 -12.87
CA THR A 85 1.66 0.16 -12.19
C THR A 85 1.42 -0.97 -11.20
N LEU A 86 2.24 -2.03 -11.27
CA LEU A 86 2.21 -3.12 -10.31
C LEU A 86 2.80 -2.71 -8.96
N GLY A 87 2.25 -3.28 -7.90
CA GLY A 87 2.62 -2.95 -6.52
C GLY A 87 3.86 -3.67 -5.99
N TRP A 88 4.44 -4.58 -6.77
CA TRP A 88 5.63 -5.36 -6.47
C TRP A 88 6.62 -5.22 -7.64
N PRO A 89 7.93 -5.35 -7.41
CA PRO A 89 8.94 -5.29 -8.47
C PRO A 89 8.82 -6.53 -9.39
N SER A 90 9.29 -6.41 -10.63
CA SER A 90 9.63 -7.59 -11.43
C SER A 90 11.07 -7.99 -11.14
N ASP A 91 11.38 -9.26 -11.34
CA ASP A 91 12.75 -9.79 -11.30
C ASP A 91 13.69 -9.16 -12.35
N THR A 92 13.18 -8.32 -13.25
CA THR A 92 13.87 -7.93 -14.49
C THR A 92 14.46 -6.52 -14.52
N ALA A 93 14.19 -5.61 -13.56
CA ALA A 93 14.79 -4.27 -13.61
C ALA A 93 14.87 -3.53 -12.27
N GLU A 94 16.04 -2.91 -12.04
CA GLU A 94 16.45 -1.79 -11.17
C GLU A 94 15.37 -0.98 -10.40
N GLY A 95 14.53 -1.65 -9.60
CA GLY A 95 13.63 -0.99 -8.64
C GLY A 95 12.44 -0.23 -9.24
N VAL A 96 12.29 -0.21 -10.57
CA VAL A 96 11.10 0.35 -11.25
C VAL A 96 9.99 -0.68 -11.23
N PRO A 97 8.80 -0.36 -10.68
CA PRO A 97 7.72 -1.32 -10.69
C PRO A 97 7.22 -1.57 -12.13
N PRO A 98 7.01 -2.83 -12.53
CA PRO A 98 6.46 -3.18 -13.83
C PRO A 98 5.08 -2.55 -14.04
N VAL A 99 4.74 -2.30 -15.31
CA VAL A 99 3.45 -1.73 -15.72
C VAL A 99 2.71 -2.69 -16.63
N LEU A 100 1.38 -2.68 -16.57
CA LEU A 100 0.49 -3.40 -17.48
C LEU A 100 -0.38 -2.42 -18.26
N ASP A 101 -0.58 -2.67 -19.54
CA ASP A 101 -1.49 -1.92 -20.41
C ASP A 101 -2.96 -2.33 -20.20
N LEU A 102 -3.89 -1.48 -20.66
CA LEU A 102 -5.31 -1.84 -20.67
C LEU A 102 -5.55 -3.12 -21.50
N GLY A 103 -6.36 -4.02 -20.95
CA GLY A 103 -6.67 -5.31 -21.57
C GLY A 103 -5.70 -6.43 -21.20
N GLU A 104 -4.53 -6.11 -20.66
CA GLU A 104 -3.60 -7.13 -20.17
C GLU A 104 -4.12 -7.80 -18.90
N ARG A 105 -3.63 -9.02 -18.65
CA ARG A 105 -4.00 -9.81 -17.48
C ARG A 105 -2.91 -9.73 -16.43
N LEU A 106 -3.31 -9.26 -15.26
CA LEU A 106 -2.52 -9.35 -14.05
C LEU A 106 -2.40 -10.83 -13.64
N SER A 107 -1.17 -11.32 -13.58
CA SER A 107 -0.82 -12.61 -13.00
C SER A 107 0.03 -12.37 -11.74
N VAL A 108 -0.11 -13.27 -10.77
CA VAL A 108 0.62 -13.21 -9.50
C VAL A 108 1.35 -14.54 -9.33
N SER A 109 2.67 -14.48 -9.24
CA SER A 109 3.54 -15.61 -8.96
C SER A 109 3.75 -15.81 -7.46
N GLN A 110 4.40 -16.92 -7.10
CA GLN A 110 4.81 -17.16 -5.72
C GLN A 110 5.82 -16.10 -5.22
N ALA A 111 6.74 -15.66 -6.09
CA ALA A 111 7.74 -14.65 -5.76
C ALA A 111 7.06 -13.30 -5.44
N ASP A 112 6.04 -12.93 -6.22
CA ASP A 112 5.27 -11.70 -6.00
C ASP A 112 4.57 -11.71 -4.63
N LEU A 113 3.94 -12.84 -4.27
CA LEU A 113 3.30 -13.00 -2.96
C LEU A 113 4.30 -12.91 -1.81
N ALA A 114 5.44 -13.59 -1.93
CA ALA A 114 6.50 -13.53 -0.93
C ALA A 114 7.01 -12.09 -0.75
N TRP A 115 7.21 -11.37 -1.86
CA TRP A 115 7.62 -9.97 -1.84
C TRP A 115 6.58 -9.07 -1.16
N ILE A 116 5.30 -9.22 -1.50
CA ILE A 116 4.20 -8.44 -0.88
C ILE A 116 4.19 -8.65 0.64
N CYS A 117 4.31 -9.89 1.11
CA CYS A 117 4.36 -10.19 2.54
C CYS A 117 5.57 -9.52 3.22
N ALA A 118 6.76 -9.64 2.62
CA ALA A 118 7.97 -8.99 3.11
C ALA A 118 7.83 -7.45 3.15
N PHE A 119 7.16 -6.87 2.15
CA PHE A 119 6.87 -5.45 2.12
C PHE A 119 5.98 -5.00 3.29
N TYR A 120 4.88 -5.72 3.58
CA TYR A 120 4.04 -5.43 4.75
C TYR A 120 4.80 -5.60 6.08
N LEU A 121 5.68 -6.60 6.18
CA LEU A 121 6.55 -6.75 7.35
C LEU A 121 7.47 -5.53 7.51
N SER A 122 8.10 -5.08 6.42
CA SER A 122 8.99 -3.91 6.46
C SER A 122 8.28 -2.62 6.90
N ILE A 123 6.97 -2.48 6.63
CA ILE A 123 6.17 -1.36 7.15
C ILE A 123 6.10 -1.44 8.67
N GLY A 124 5.78 -2.60 9.23
CA GLY A 124 5.74 -2.82 10.68
C GLY A 124 7.09 -2.57 11.35
N GLU A 125 8.18 -3.08 10.76
CA GLU A 125 9.54 -2.85 11.27
C GLU A 125 9.93 -1.37 11.31
N ASN A 126 9.53 -0.59 10.30
CA ASN A 126 9.81 0.85 10.29
C ASN A 126 8.97 1.61 11.31
N LEU A 127 7.74 1.19 11.57
CA LEU A 127 6.84 1.84 12.54
C LEU A 127 7.18 1.52 13.99
N LEU A 128 7.75 0.34 14.26
CA LEU A 128 8.08 -0.12 15.61
C LEU A 128 9.56 0.06 15.97
N ARG A 129 10.38 0.63 15.09
CA ARG A 129 11.77 0.95 15.43
C ARG A 129 11.78 2.05 16.49
N PRO A 130 12.42 1.83 17.65
CA PRO A 130 12.59 2.88 18.64
C PRO A 130 13.44 4.01 18.04
N VAL A 131 12.99 5.25 18.22
CA VAL A 131 13.77 6.47 17.94
C VAL A 131 14.79 6.70 19.04
#